data_AF-A0A519VPQ4-F1
#
_entry.id   AF-A0A519VPQ4-F1
#
_cell.length_a   1.000
_cell.length_b   1.000
_cell.length_c   1.000
_cell.angle_alpha   90.00
_cell.angle_beta   90.00
_cell.angle_gamma   90.00
#
_symmetry.space_group_name_H-M   'P 1'
#
loop_
_entity.id
_entity.type
_entity.pdbx_description
1 polymer ?
#
loop_
_entity_poly.entity_id
_entity_poly.type
_entity_poly.pdbx_seq_one_letter_code
_entity_poly.pdbx_strand_id
1 'polypeptide(L)'
;MLPEITYYPVNWVDGMKVSRRHFTETDQFVTDHLRDATALHLRPDLYGLLPAANELGSPTAFELLLSVDAQQEVQARLSQCRAVTAGGVRIELTTSSAPLTARTSLAQLLAAFNLTATEGLRFSVVLTANPFERVPTGTPAPQEVPPRHPHTRPGYALSFVPTTQLSGAV
;
A
#
# COMPACT_ATOMS: atom_id res chain seq x y z
N MET A 1 0.59 17.90 -7.62
CA MET A 1 2.01 18.33 -7.69
C MET A 1 2.86 17.11 -7.40
N LEU A 2 3.87 16.83 -8.22
CA LEU A 2 4.78 15.71 -7.95
C LEU A 2 5.69 16.06 -6.75
N PRO A 3 6.09 15.07 -5.93
CA PRO A 3 7.07 15.30 -4.87
C PRO A 3 8.45 15.63 -5.45
N GLU A 4 9.35 16.13 -4.60
CA GLU A 4 10.75 16.29 -4.98
C GLU A 4 11.41 14.93 -5.25
N ILE A 5 12.33 14.91 -6.21
CA ILE A 5 13.06 13.70 -6.58
C ILE A 5 13.91 13.23 -5.40
N THR A 6 13.63 12.02 -4.94
CA THR A 6 14.36 11.38 -3.84
C THR A 6 15.26 10.25 -4.32
N TYR A 7 14.85 9.53 -5.37
CA TYR A 7 15.62 8.42 -5.93
C TYR A 7 16.24 8.81 -7.27
N TYR A 8 17.56 9.02 -7.28
CA TYR A 8 18.33 9.42 -8.46
C TYR A 8 18.90 8.19 -9.19
N PRO A 9 19.14 8.28 -10.52
CA PRO A 9 19.76 7.20 -11.26
C PRO A 9 21.20 6.98 -10.79
N VAL A 10 21.64 5.71 -10.81
CA VAL A 10 23.03 5.37 -10.48
C VAL A 10 23.96 5.94 -11.54
N ASN A 11 25.02 6.64 -11.11
CA ASN A 11 26.08 7.12 -11.99
C ASN A 11 27.05 5.98 -12.34
N TRP A 12 26.75 5.25 -13.42
CA TRP A 12 27.59 4.16 -13.92
C TRP A 12 28.85 4.70 -14.60
N VAL A 13 30.01 4.20 -14.21
CA VAL A 13 31.31 4.54 -14.81
C VAL A 13 32.09 3.27 -15.14
N ASP A 14 32.97 3.33 -16.14
CA ASP A 14 33.78 2.19 -16.55
C ASP A 14 34.68 1.70 -15.40
N GLY A 15 34.84 0.38 -15.28
CA GLY A 15 35.60 -0.26 -14.20
C GLY A 15 34.96 -0.19 -12.80
N MET A 16 33.75 0.35 -12.64
CA MET A 16 33.06 0.43 -11.35
C MET A 16 32.73 -0.95 -10.78
N LYS A 17 33.05 -1.17 -9.49
CA LYS A 17 32.62 -2.38 -8.78
C LYS A 17 31.11 -2.36 -8.54
N VAL A 18 30.42 -3.37 -9.06
CA VAL A 18 28.96 -3.49 -8.93
C VAL A 18 28.59 -4.23 -7.64
N SER A 19 27.54 -3.77 -6.97
CA SER A 19 27.03 -4.38 -5.74
C SER A 19 25.49 -4.37 -5.74
N ARG A 20 24.89 -5.12 -4.82
CA ARG A 20 23.43 -5.13 -4.57
C ARG A 20 22.85 -3.71 -4.44
N ARG A 21 23.61 -2.78 -3.86
CA ARG A 21 23.18 -1.39 -3.66
C ARG A 21 22.83 -0.72 -4.98
N HIS A 22 23.69 -0.80 -6.01
CA HIS A 22 23.45 -0.15 -7.30
C HIS A 22 22.20 -0.68 -8.01
N PHE A 23 21.92 -1.98 -7.91
CA PHE A 23 20.67 -2.55 -8.42
C PHE A 23 19.45 -2.04 -7.64
N THR A 24 19.57 -1.95 -6.32
CA THR A 24 18.49 -1.45 -5.45
C THR A 24 18.17 0.02 -5.76
N GLU A 25 19.20 0.86 -5.91
CA GLU A 25 19.06 2.28 -6.26
C GLU A 25 18.48 2.45 -7.67
N THR A 26 18.93 1.66 -8.64
CA THR A 26 18.39 1.68 -10.02
C THR A 26 16.91 1.30 -10.03
N ASP A 27 16.52 0.23 -9.35
CA ASP A 27 15.13 -0.19 -9.27
C ASP A 27 14.25 0.85 -8.56
N GLN A 28 14.75 1.49 -7.51
CA GLN A 28 14.04 2.57 -6.82
C GLN A 28 13.83 3.79 -7.73
N PHE A 29 14.87 4.22 -8.44
CA PHE A 29 14.78 5.29 -9.44
C PHE A 29 13.73 4.96 -10.52
N VAL A 30 13.77 3.76 -11.09
CA VAL A 30 12.79 3.32 -12.11
C VAL A 30 11.37 3.30 -11.54
N THR A 31 11.21 2.80 -10.31
CA THR A 31 9.92 2.76 -9.62
C THR A 31 9.37 4.17 -9.38
N ASP A 32 10.20 5.11 -8.93
CA ASP A 32 9.84 6.51 -8.69
C ASP A 32 9.42 7.21 -9.99
N HIS A 33 10.21 7.02 -11.06
CA HIS A 33 9.90 7.57 -12.39
C HIS A 33 8.61 7.02 -12.99
N LEU A 34 8.36 5.71 -12.88
CA LEU A 34 7.11 5.10 -13.36
C LEU A 34 5.89 5.57 -12.57
N ARG A 35 6.06 5.73 -11.25
CA ARG A 35 5.04 6.29 -10.37
C ARG A 35 4.69 7.71 -10.82
N ASP A 36 5.68 8.57 -11.02
CA ASP A 36 5.48 9.96 -11.43
C ASP A 36 4.87 10.07 -12.82
N ALA A 37 5.37 9.28 -13.79
CA ALA A 37 4.79 9.19 -15.12
C ALA A 37 3.32 8.77 -15.08
N THR A 38 2.95 7.83 -14.20
CA THR A 38 1.55 7.44 -14.00
C THR A 38 0.76 8.60 -13.39
N ALA A 39 1.25 9.19 -12.30
CA ALA A 39 0.59 10.25 -11.55
C ALA A 39 0.28 11.50 -12.40
N LEU A 40 1.14 11.85 -13.36
CA LEU A 40 0.93 12.97 -14.28
C LEU A 40 -0.32 12.83 -15.15
N HIS A 41 -0.79 11.60 -15.39
CA HIS A 41 -1.97 11.32 -16.20
C HIS A 41 -3.22 11.07 -15.35
N LEU A 42 -3.08 11.02 -14.02
CA LEU A 42 -4.21 10.82 -13.12
C LEU A 42 -4.94 12.14 -12.88
N ARG A 43 -6.26 12.09 -13.03
CA ARG A 43 -7.20 13.12 -12.60
C ARG A 43 -7.93 12.63 -11.33
N PRO A 44 -8.62 13.51 -10.57
CA PRO A 44 -9.42 13.12 -9.41
C PRO A 44 -10.39 11.95 -9.63
N ASP A 45 -10.83 11.74 -10.86
CA ASP A 45 -11.76 10.69 -11.28
C ASP A 45 -11.08 9.47 -11.95
N LEU A 46 -9.75 9.48 -12.09
CA LEU A 46 -8.98 8.45 -12.81
C LEU A 46 -8.00 7.67 -11.93
N TYR A 47 -8.23 7.64 -10.62
CA TYR A 47 -7.53 6.77 -9.68
C TYR A 47 -8.53 6.07 -8.74
N GLY A 48 -8.04 5.13 -7.93
CA GLY A 48 -8.86 4.38 -6.98
C GLY A 48 -8.93 2.90 -7.36
N LEU A 49 -10.06 2.27 -7.08
CA LEU A 49 -10.25 0.84 -7.34
C LEU A 49 -10.23 0.57 -8.85
N LEU A 50 -9.46 -0.44 -9.25
CA LEU A 50 -9.43 -0.90 -10.63
C LEU A 50 -10.72 -1.65 -10.97
N PRO A 51 -11.19 -1.62 -12.23
CA PRO A 51 -12.34 -2.39 -12.65
C PRO A 51 -12.14 -3.89 -12.36
N ALA A 52 -13.16 -4.54 -11.80
CA ALA A 52 -13.24 -6.00 -11.82
C ALA A 52 -13.58 -6.45 -13.25
N ALA A 53 -13.11 -7.62 -13.65
CA ALA A 53 -13.58 -8.20 -14.90
C ALA A 53 -15.09 -8.49 -14.78
N ASN A 54 -15.86 -8.15 -15.81
CA ASN A 54 -17.31 -8.33 -15.85
C ASN A 54 -17.72 -9.79 -16.18
N GLU A 55 -16.85 -10.75 -15.87
CA GLU A 55 -17.12 -12.17 -16.12
C GLU A 55 -17.71 -12.81 -14.87
N LEU A 56 -18.69 -13.70 -15.06
CA LEU A 56 -19.33 -14.42 -13.97
C LEU A 56 -18.27 -15.22 -13.18
N GLY A 57 -18.12 -14.92 -11.89
CA GLY A 57 -17.09 -15.54 -11.03
C GLY A 57 -15.75 -14.81 -10.98
N SER A 58 -15.61 -13.65 -11.64
CA SER A 58 -14.42 -12.79 -11.49
C SER A 58 -14.27 -12.32 -10.04
N PRO A 59 -13.05 -12.39 -9.49
CA PRO A 59 -12.82 -11.97 -8.12
C PRO A 59 -13.01 -10.45 -7.99
N THR A 60 -13.64 -10.00 -6.89
CA THR A 60 -13.97 -8.58 -6.67
C THR A 60 -12.72 -7.72 -6.65
N ALA A 61 -12.74 -6.50 -7.18
CA ALA A 61 -11.55 -5.64 -7.11
C ALA A 61 -11.15 -5.26 -5.68
N PHE A 62 -12.06 -5.43 -4.71
CA PHE A 62 -11.91 -5.02 -3.33
C PHE A 62 -12.73 -5.92 -2.39
N GLU A 63 -12.14 -6.29 -1.26
CA GLU A 63 -12.80 -7.01 -0.16
C GLU A 63 -12.18 -6.60 1.18
N LEU A 64 -12.98 -5.89 1.99
CA LEU A 64 -12.63 -5.41 3.32
C LEU A 64 -13.69 -5.86 4.33
N LEU A 65 -13.27 -6.56 5.36
CA LEU A 65 -14.08 -6.87 6.52
C LEU A 65 -13.78 -5.89 7.66
N LEU A 66 -14.80 -5.17 8.11
CA LEU A 66 -14.75 -4.33 9.31
C LEU A 66 -15.58 -4.98 10.40
N SER A 67 -15.00 -5.13 11.59
CA SER A 67 -15.70 -5.67 12.76
C SER A 67 -15.39 -4.87 14.00
N VAL A 68 -16.39 -4.70 14.86
CA VAL A 68 -16.24 -4.14 16.21
C VAL A 68 -16.78 -5.17 17.18
N ASP A 69 -16.00 -5.51 18.21
CA ASP A 69 -16.43 -6.47 19.23
C ASP A 69 -17.06 -5.79 20.46
N ALA A 70 -17.49 -6.61 21.42
CA ALA A 70 -18.13 -6.13 22.64
C ALA A 70 -17.19 -5.30 23.54
N GLN A 71 -15.88 -5.44 23.36
CA GLN A 71 -14.83 -4.73 24.09
C GLN A 71 -14.43 -3.42 23.38
N GLN A 72 -15.16 -3.01 22.33
CA GLN A 72 -14.84 -1.84 21.50
C GLN A 72 -13.50 -1.97 20.76
N GLU A 73 -13.02 -3.20 20.53
CA GLU A 73 -11.92 -3.45 19.61
C GLU A 73 -12.46 -3.44 18.18
N VAL A 74 -11.82 -2.65 17.35
CA VAL A 74 -12.09 -2.46 15.93
C VAL A 74 -11.01 -3.21 15.16
N GLN A 75 -11.44 -4.05 14.22
CA GLN A 75 -10.56 -4.73 13.29
C GLN A 75 -10.95 -4.41 11.86
N ALA A 76 -9.94 -4.07 11.06
CA ALA A 76 -10.02 -3.99 9.61
C ALA A 76 -9.18 -5.10 8.99
N ARG A 77 -9.79 -5.93 8.14
CA ARG A 77 -9.11 -7.02 7.43
C ARG A 77 -9.36 -6.90 5.94
N LEU A 78 -8.32 -6.58 5.17
CA LEU A 78 -8.35 -6.46 3.72
C LEU A 78 -7.77 -7.74 3.09
N SER A 79 -8.61 -8.50 2.40
CA SER A 79 -8.22 -9.74 1.69
C SER A 79 -7.96 -9.52 0.21
N GLN A 80 -8.60 -8.52 -0.39
CA GLN A 80 -8.43 -8.19 -1.79
C GLN A 80 -8.49 -6.68 -2.02
N CYS A 81 -7.57 -6.15 -2.81
CA CYS A 81 -7.56 -4.77 -3.27
C CYS A 81 -6.68 -4.62 -4.51
N ARG A 82 -7.29 -4.22 -5.61
CA ARG A 82 -6.61 -3.82 -6.84
C ARG A 82 -6.94 -2.36 -7.08
N ALA A 83 -5.93 -1.49 -7.00
CA ALA A 83 -6.14 -0.05 -7.05
C ALA A 83 -4.91 0.68 -7.61
N VAL A 84 -5.10 1.94 -7.99
CA VAL A 84 -4.02 2.90 -8.23
C VAL A 84 -4.27 4.10 -7.31
N THR A 85 -3.25 4.50 -6.54
CA THR A 85 -3.35 5.67 -5.68
C THR A 85 -3.29 6.96 -6.50
N ALA A 86 -3.77 8.09 -5.96
CA ALA A 86 -3.64 9.40 -6.60
C ALA A 86 -2.18 9.77 -6.90
N GLY A 87 -1.23 9.24 -6.13
CA GLY A 87 0.20 9.38 -6.35
C GLY A 87 0.79 8.41 -7.38
N GLY A 88 -0.02 7.66 -8.15
CA GLY A 88 0.47 6.78 -9.22
C GLY A 88 0.97 5.40 -8.77
N VAL A 89 0.81 5.02 -7.50
CA VAL A 89 1.26 3.72 -7.00
C VAL A 89 0.19 2.66 -7.25
N ARG A 90 0.57 1.56 -7.90
CA ARG A 90 -0.31 0.40 -8.06
C ARG A 90 -0.32 -0.48 -6.81
N ILE A 91 -1.52 -0.79 -6.35
CA ILE A 91 -1.81 -1.74 -5.28
C ILE A 91 -2.34 -3.02 -5.92
N GLU A 92 -1.69 -4.12 -5.61
CA GLU A 92 -2.12 -5.46 -6.01
C GLU A 92 -2.08 -6.37 -4.77
N LEU A 93 -3.24 -6.54 -4.15
CA LEU A 93 -3.49 -7.50 -3.08
C LEU A 93 -4.58 -8.46 -3.56
N THR A 94 -4.23 -9.72 -3.73
CA THR A 94 -5.13 -10.78 -4.20
C THR A 94 -5.43 -11.77 -3.09
N THR A 95 -6.44 -12.62 -3.29
CA THR A 95 -6.78 -13.71 -2.35
C THR A 95 -5.65 -14.72 -2.12
N SER A 96 -4.68 -14.81 -3.03
CA SER A 96 -3.48 -15.62 -2.87
C SER A 96 -2.42 -14.98 -1.94
N SER A 97 -2.57 -13.70 -1.63
CA SER A 97 -1.69 -12.98 -0.71
C SER A 97 -2.18 -13.10 0.73
N ALA A 98 -1.26 -13.02 1.69
CA ALA A 98 -1.66 -12.87 3.08
C ALA A 98 -2.46 -11.56 3.26
N PRO A 99 -3.62 -11.60 3.92
CA PRO A 99 -4.48 -10.43 4.11
C PRO A 99 -3.85 -9.42 5.06
N LEU A 100 -4.09 -8.14 4.80
CA LEU A 100 -3.67 -7.07 5.70
C LEU A 100 -4.68 -6.96 6.84
N THR A 101 -4.19 -6.87 8.07
CA THR A 101 -5.05 -6.70 9.25
C THR A 101 -4.53 -5.55 10.09
N ALA A 102 -5.41 -4.62 10.46
CA ALA A 102 -5.17 -3.61 11.47
C ALA A 102 -6.19 -3.78 12.60
N ARG A 103 -5.74 -3.60 13.84
CA ARG A 103 -6.55 -3.68 15.05
C ARG A 103 -6.30 -2.46 15.89
N THR A 104 -7.34 -1.96 16.53
CA THR A 104 -7.27 -0.84 17.46
C THR A 104 -8.51 -0.84 18.35
N SER A 105 -8.56 -0.01 19.38
CA SER A 105 -9.79 0.27 20.12
C SER A 105 -10.15 1.75 20.10
N LEU A 106 -11.40 2.05 20.43
CA LEU A 106 -11.83 3.44 20.58
C LEU A 106 -10.93 4.22 21.54
N ALA A 107 -10.53 3.63 22.68
CA ALA A 107 -9.65 4.26 23.64
C ALA A 107 -8.26 4.57 23.05
N GLN A 108 -7.67 3.63 22.31
CA GLN A 108 -6.39 3.83 21.62
C GLN A 108 -6.46 4.94 20.58
N LEU A 109 -7.54 4.99 19.80
CA LEU A 109 -7.74 6.03 18.79
C LEU A 109 -7.92 7.41 19.43
N LEU A 110 -8.72 7.52 20.48
CA LEU A 110 -8.90 8.77 21.21
C LEU A 110 -7.57 9.28 21.78
N ALA A 111 -6.76 8.40 22.36
CA ALA A 111 -5.44 8.75 22.87
C ALA A 111 -4.46 9.15 21.75
N ALA A 112 -4.39 8.37 20.67
CA ALA A 112 -3.45 8.60 19.56
C ALA A 112 -3.69 9.95 18.85
N PHE A 113 -4.94 10.41 18.81
CA PHE A 113 -5.31 11.66 18.13
C PHE A 113 -5.67 12.80 19.11
N ASN A 114 -5.47 12.62 20.42
CA ASN A 114 -5.84 13.57 21.47
C ASN A 114 -7.31 14.06 21.36
N LEU A 115 -8.23 13.11 21.19
CA LEU A 115 -9.65 13.37 20.99
C LEU A 115 -10.48 12.99 22.23
N THR A 116 -11.66 13.58 22.33
CA THR A 116 -12.68 13.20 23.32
C THR A 116 -13.83 12.48 22.62
N ALA A 117 -14.32 11.41 23.23
CA ALA A 117 -15.47 10.67 22.73
C ALA A 117 -16.70 11.60 22.65
N THR A 118 -17.23 11.80 21.45
CA THR A 118 -18.39 12.66 21.20
C THR A 118 -19.29 11.98 20.18
N GLU A 119 -20.59 12.28 20.24
CA GLU A 119 -21.52 11.86 19.20
C GLU A 119 -21.09 12.49 17.86
N GLY A 120 -20.87 11.64 16.85
CA GLY A 120 -20.44 12.08 15.51
C GLY A 120 -18.95 11.93 15.21
N LEU A 121 -18.13 11.44 16.15
CA LEU A 121 -16.74 11.08 15.85
C LEU A 121 -16.68 9.95 14.82
N ARG A 122 -16.01 10.18 13.68
CA ARG A 122 -15.88 9.23 12.58
C ARG A 122 -14.43 8.94 12.26
N PHE A 123 -14.09 7.66 12.14
CA PHE A 123 -12.78 7.21 11.67
C PHE A 123 -12.90 6.61 10.27
N SER A 124 -11.86 6.83 9.46
CA SER A 124 -11.67 6.23 8.15
C SER A 124 -10.54 5.21 8.22
N VAL A 125 -10.71 4.11 7.48
CA VAL A 125 -9.64 3.14 7.27
C VAL A 125 -8.86 3.55 6.03
N VAL A 126 -7.56 3.76 6.17
CA VAL A 126 -6.68 4.20 5.10
C VAL A 126 -5.74 3.06 4.74
N LEU A 127 -5.73 2.71 3.45
CA LEU A 127 -4.74 1.82 2.87
C LEU A 127 -3.60 2.65 2.31
N THR A 128 -2.40 2.44 2.85
CA THR A 128 -1.18 3.11 2.38
C THR A 128 -0.30 2.11 1.64
N ALA A 129 0.34 2.56 0.56
CA ALA A 129 1.30 1.78 -0.20
C ALA A 129 2.67 2.48 -0.24
N ASN A 130 3.71 1.77 0.17
CA ASN A 130 5.09 2.18 0.03
C ASN A 130 5.75 1.41 -1.12
N PRO A 131 5.96 2.03 -2.29
CA PRO A 131 6.52 1.35 -3.46
C PRO A 131 8.01 1.00 -3.32
N PHE A 132 8.70 1.57 -2.32
CA PHE A 132 10.14 1.38 -2.12
C PHE A 132 10.48 0.33 -1.07
N GLU A 133 9.50 -0.05 -0.26
CA GLU A 133 9.61 -1.19 0.65
C GLU A 133 9.46 -2.50 -0.14
N ARG A 134 10.37 -3.45 0.11
CA ARG A 134 10.39 -4.74 -0.57
C ARG A 134 9.94 -5.86 0.36
N VAL A 135 8.65 -6.14 0.36
CA VAL A 135 8.08 -7.26 1.12
C VAL A 135 8.28 -8.56 0.33
N PRO A 136 9.01 -9.56 0.86
CA PRO A 136 9.19 -10.85 0.18
C PRO A 136 7.85 -11.54 -0.10
N THR A 137 7.68 -12.12 -1.29
CA THR A 137 6.42 -12.76 -1.69
C THR A 137 6.62 -13.89 -2.72
N GLY A 138 5.56 -14.66 -2.95
CA GLY A 138 5.59 -15.89 -3.73
C GLY A 138 6.02 -17.11 -2.90
N THR A 139 5.68 -18.30 -3.37
CA THR A 139 6.04 -19.55 -2.71
C THR A 139 7.55 -19.82 -2.88
N PRO A 140 8.31 -20.04 -1.79
CA PRO A 140 9.72 -20.38 -1.90
C PRO A 140 9.96 -21.61 -2.77
N ALA A 141 10.96 -21.53 -3.65
CA ALA A 141 11.32 -22.66 -4.51
C ALA A 141 11.99 -23.76 -3.68
N PRO A 142 11.51 -25.02 -3.72
CA PRO A 142 12.10 -26.12 -2.94
C PRO A 142 13.57 -26.40 -3.25
N GLN A 143 14.02 -26.04 -4.46
CA GLN A 143 15.38 -26.30 -4.94
C GLN A 143 16.40 -25.24 -4.49
N GLU A 144 15.93 -24.17 -3.88
CA GLU A 144 16.78 -23.11 -3.38
C GLU A 144 17.18 -23.38 -1.93
N VAL A 145 18.49 -23.32 -1.64
CA VAL A 145 19.03 -23.61 -0.31
C VAL A 145 19.89 -22.41 0.14
N PRO A 146 19.46 -21.65 1.17
CA PRO A 146 18.20 -21.80 1.91
C PRO A 146 16.99 -21.34 1.10
N PRO A 147 15.77 -21.88 1.36
CA PRO A 147 14.56 -21.45 0.67
C PRO A 147 14.34 -19.94 0.84
N ARG A 148 14.12 -19.23 -0.28
CA ARG A 148 13.74 -17.81 -0.28
C ARG A 148 12.52 -17.54 -1.13
N HIS A 149 11.81 -16.48 -0.78
CA HIS A 149 10.75 -15.94 -1.63
C HIS A 149 11.32 -15.47 -2.97
N PRO A 150 10.71 -15.86 -4.11
CA PRO A 150 11.24 -15.55 -5.44
C PRO A 150 11.02 -14.08 -5.85
N HIS A 151 10.06 -13.39 -5.24
CA HIS A 151 9.64 -12.05 -5.64
C HIS A 151 9.54 -11.11 -4.45
N THR A 152 9.35 -9.83 -4.74
CA THR A 152 9.01 -8.80 -3.75
C THR A 152 7.82 -8.00 -4.23
N ARG A 153 7.02 -7.49 -3.30
CA ARG A 153 5.93 -6.53 -3.56
C ARG A 153 6.13 -5.26 -2.72
N PRO A 154 5.46 -4.14 -3.08
CA PRO A 154 5.39 -2.97 -2.22
C PRO A 154 4.88 -3.30 -0.81
N GLY A 155 5.31 -2.48 0.15
CA GLY A 155 4.76 -2.47 1.51
C GLY A 155 3.34 -1.90 1.50
N TYR A 156 2.41 -2.59 2.15
CA TYR A 156 1.03 -2.12 2.30
C TYR A 156 0.65 -2.13 3.79
N ALA A 157 -0.05 -1.08 4.23
CA ALA A 157 -0.49 -0.96 5.62
C ALA A 157 -1.92 -0.41 5.69
N LEU A 158 -2.68 -0.89 6.66
CA LEU A 158 -3.97 -0.33 7.06
C LEU A 158 -3.78 0.53 8.31
N SER A 159 -4.38 1.71 8.32
CA SER A 159 -4.43 2.58 9.50
C SER A 159 -5.85 3.12 9.70
N PHE A 160 -6.13 3.55 10.92
CA PHE A 160 -7.38 4.23 11.28
C PHE A 160 -7.04 5.68 11.58
N VAL A 161 -7.73 6.61 10.92
CA VAL A 161 -7.52 8.05 11.11
C VAL A 161 -8.86 8.77 11.27
N PRO A 162 -8.94 9.86 12.04
CA PRO A 162 -10.13 10.69 12.07
C PRO A 162 -10.46 11.19 10.66
N THR A 163 -11.72 11.06 10.26
CA THR A 163 -12.18 11.41 8.90
C THR A 163 -11.91 12.88 8.58
N THR A 164 -11.95 13.74 9.59
CA THR A 164 -11.64 15.18 9.49
C THR A 164 -10.21 15.46 9.02
N GLN A 165 -9.25 14.56 9.25
CA GLN A 165 -7.88 14.72 8.76
C GLN A 165 -7.75 14.48 7.25
N LEU A 166 -8.72 13.79 6.63
CA LEU A 166 -8.71 13.52 5.19
C LEU A 166 -9.29 14.68 4.38
N SER A 167 -10.17 15.49 4.97
CA SER A 167 -10.88 16.58 4.28
C SER A 167 -10.01 17.80 3.94
N GLY A 168 -8.76 17.86 4.44
CA GLY A 168 -7.79 18.90 4.10
C GLY A 168 -6.81 18.54 2.98
N ALA A 169 -6.95 17.35 2.38
CA ALA A 169 -6.01 16.80 1.41
C ALA A 169 -6.49 16.86 -0.07
N VAL A 170 -7.48 17.71 -0.36
CA VAL A 170 -8.01 17.95 -1.71
C VAL A 170 -7.59 19.33 -2.22
#